data_AF-A0A4Q3MEZ7-F1
#
_entry.id   AF-A0A4Q3MEZ7-F1
#
_cell.length_a   1.000
_cell.length_b   1.000
_cell.length_c   1.000
_cell.angle_alpha   90.00
_cell.angle_beta   90.00
_cell.angle_gamma   90.00
#
_symmetry.space_group_name_H-M   'P 1'
#
loop_
_entity.id
_entity.type
_entity.pdbx_description
1 polymer ?
#
loop_
_entity_poly.entity_id
_entity_poly.type
_entity_poly.pdbx_seq_one_letter_code
_entity_poly.pdbx_strand_id
1 'polypeptide(L)'
;MGKRGPGAGRLKAAREALPKRKVRLPWERKGLSRAERVIAFLQFLPITKGPLAGRKMKLLPEQRAFVEAIYGNLRADGTRRRRIGIKSEPKGNGKTGLCAGLALCHLIGPEA
;
A
#
# COMPACT_ATOMS: atom_id res chain seq x y z
N MET A 1 6.24 5.47 -31.87
CA MET A 1 6.52 6.52 -32.89
C MET A 1 6.19 7.89 -32.31
N GLY A 2 7.01 8.92 -32.51
CA GLY A 2 6.62 10.32 -32.22
C GLY A 2 7.33 11.08 -31.08
N LYS A 3 8.39 10.54 -30.44
CA LYS A 3 9.11 11.28 -29.36
C LYS A 3 10.11 12.34 -29.85
N ARG A 4 10.32 12.47 -31.17
CA ARG A 4 11.38 13.30 -31.78
C ARG A 4 10.95 14.02 -33.07
N GLY A 5 9.65 14.23 -33.28
CA GLY A 5 9.13 14.96 -34.44
C GLY A 5 8.98 16.46 -34.20
N PRO A 6 8.74 17.27 -35.25
CA PRO A 6 8.36 18.68 -35.12
C PRO A 6 7.17 18.82 -34.16
N GLY A 7 7.29 19.65 -33.12
CA GLY A 7 6.27 19.80 -32.07
C GLY A 7 6.48 18.95 -30.80
N ALA A 8 7.40 17.99 -30.80
CA ALA A 8 7.74 17.21 -29.60
C ALA A 8 8.28 18.08 -28.45
N GLY A 9 9.05 19.14 -28.78
CA GLY A 9 9.53 20.12 -27.80
C GLY A 9 8.40 20.93 -27.17
N ARG A 10 7.39 21.35 -27.96
CA ARG A 10 6.20 22.06 -27.45
C ARG A 10 5.36 21.19 -26.52
N LEU A 11 5.15 19.92 -26.88
CA LEU A 11 4.44 18.95 -26.05
C LEU A 11 5.17 18.66 -24.73
N LYS A 12 6.51 18.57 -24.77
CA LYS A 12 7.33 18.41 -23.56
C LYS A 12 7.22 19.63 -22.65
N ALA A 13 7.41 20.84 -23.19
CA ALA A 13 7.29 22.09 -22.45
C ALA A 13 5.87 22.25 -21.86
N ALA A 14 4.82 21.93 -22.62
CA ALA A 14 3.45 21.94 -22.11
C ALA A 14 3.24 20.94 -20.96
N ARG A 15 3.81 19.73 -21.04
CA ARG A 15 3.72 18.73 -19.97
C ARG A 15 4.50 19.14 -18.72
N GLU A 16 5.63 19.82 -18.87
CA GLU A 16 6.42 20.36 -17.76
C GLU A 16 5.78 21.60 -17.13
N ALA A 17 5.09 22.41 -17.93
CA ALA A 17 4.31 23.55 -17.47
C ALA A 17 3.01 23.16 -16.73
N LEU A 18 2.51 21.93 -16.93
CA LEU A 18 1.39 21.43 -16.14
C LEU A 18 1.80 21.34 -14.66
N PRO A 19 0.98 21.87 -13.74
CA PRO A 19 1.24 21.70 -12.32
C PRO A 19 1.28 20.21 -12.00
N LYS A 20 2.34 19.77 -11.30
CA LYS A 20 2.43 18.38 -10.83
C LYS A 20 1.19 18.08 -9.99
N ARG A 21 0.27 17.28 -10.52
CA ARG A 21 -0.89 16.81 -9.77
C ARG A 21 -0.36 16.01 -8.59
N LYS A 22 -0.53 16.54 -7.37
CA LYS A 22 -0.28 15.79 -6.14
C LYS A 22 -1.34 14.70 -6.04
N VAL A 23 -1.03 13.51 -6.54
CA VAL A 23 -1.88 12.33 -6.33
C VAL A 23 -1.72 11.96 -4.86
N ARG A 24 -2.78 12.16 -4.07
CA ARG A 24 -2.81 11.64 -2.71
C ARG A 24 -2.96 10.13 -2.78
N LEU A 25 -2.06 9.42 -2.14
CA LEU A 25 -2.13 7.96 -2.06
C LEU A 25 -3.26 7.57 -1.08
N PRO A 26 -3.91 6.41 -1.24
CA PRO A 26 -5.06 6.05 -0.41
C PRO A 26 -4.78 6.05 1.09
N TRP A 27 -3.57 5.68 1.51
CA TRP A 27 -3.14 5.66 2.91
C TRP A 27 -2.72 7.04 3.45
N GLU A 28 -2.70 8.08 2.61
CA GLU A 28 -2.45 9.48 3.02
C GLU A 28 -3.75 10.24 3.29
N ARG A 29 -4.91 9.58 3.19
CA ARG A 29 -6.20 10.19 3.48
C ARG A 29 -6.23 10.67 4.95
N LYS A 30 -6.72 11.89 5.16
CA LYS A 30 -6.89 12.45 6.51
C LYS A 30 -7.90 11.60 7.31
N GLY A 31 -7.68 11.52 8.63
CA GLY A 31 -8.56 10.80 9.55
C GLY A 31 -8.32 9.29 9.62
N LEU A 32 -7.39 8.73 8.84
CA LEU A 32 -7.02 7.31 8.96
C LEU A 32 -6.16 7.07 10.21
N SER A 33 -6.59 6.10 11.02
CA SER A 33 -5.77 5.46 12.04
C SER A 33 -4.56 4.74 11.42
N ARG A 34 -3.56 4.42 12.25
CA ARG A 34 -2.35 3.70 11.80
C ARG A 34 -2.69 2.39 11.07
N ALA A 35 -3.57 1.57 11.65
CA ALA A 35 -4.00 0.31 11.03
C ALA A 35 -4.71 0.54 9.69
N GLU A 36 -5.59 1.53 9.60
CA GLU A 36 -6.30 1.83 8.34
C GLU A 36 -5.35 2.29 7.23
N ARG A 37 -4.27 3.01 7.56
CA ARG A 37 -3.23 3.37 6.59
C ARG A 37 -2.53 2.12 6.04
N VAL A 38 -2.15 1.20 6.92
CA VAL A 38 -1.54 -0.09 6.53
C VAL A 38 -2.49 -0.90 5.65
N ILE A 39 -3.77 -1.01 6.04
CA ILE A 39 -4.79 -1.72 5.25
C ILE A 39 -4.99 -1.08 3.88
N ALA A 40 -5.07 0.26 3.82
CA ALA A 40 -5.21 0.99 2.57
C ALA A 40 -4.00 0.81 1.65
N PHE A 41 -2.79 0.78 2.22
CA PHE A 41 -1.56 0.48 1.49
C PHE A 41 -1.59 -0.95 0.92
N LEU A 42 -1.85 -1.95 1.76
CA LEU A 42 -1.90 -3.36 1.35
C LEU A 42 -2.90 -3.57 0.21
N GLN A 43 -4.11 -3.01 0.33
CA GLN A 43 -5.15 -3.14 -0.70
C GLN A 43 -4.92 -2.25 -1.93
N PHE A 44 -3.95 -1.34 -1.89
CA PHE A 44 -3.49 -0.63 -3.08
C PHE A 44 -2.45 -1.43 -3.88
N LEU A 45 -1.80 -2.42 -3.30
CA LEU A 45 -0.80 -3.20 -4.02
C LEU A 45 -1.45 -4.09 -5.09
N PRO A 46 -0.87 -4.16 -6.31
CA PRO A 46 -1.30 -5.11 -7.32
C PRO A 46 -0.83 -6.52 -6.97
N ILE A 47 -1.66 -7.51 -7.30
CA ILE A 47 -1.24 -8.92 -7.31
C ILE A 47 -0.42 -9.12 -8.58
N THR A 48 0.81 -9.61 -8.43
CA THR A 48 1.78 -9.70 -9.53
C THR A 48 1.77 -11.04 -10.25
N LYS A 49 1.24 -12.10 -9.64
CA LYS A 49 1.25 -13.47 -10.17
C LYS A 49 -0.01 -14.24 -9.76
N GLY A 50 -0.31 -15.31 -10.51
CA GLY A 50 -1.44 -16.19 -10.25
C GLY A 50 -2.76 -15.73 -10.85
N PRO A 51 -3.88 -16.39 -10.54
CA PRO A 51 -5.19 -16.16 -11.19
C PRO A 51 -5.75 -14.75 -11.04
N LEU A 52 -5.30 -14.02 -10.01
CA LEU A 52 -5.74 -12.66 -9.71
C LEU A 52 -4.72 -11.59 -10.15
N ALA A 53 -3.71 -11.95 -10.95
CA ALA A 53 -2.71 -11.02 -11.42
C ALA A 53 -3.33 -9.77 -12.09
N GLY A 54 -2.75 -8.60 -11.82
CA GLY A 54 -3.26 -7.30 -12.28
C GLY A 54 -4.40 -6.73 -11.45
N ARG A 55 -5.09 -7.53 -10.61
CA ARG A 55 -6.08 -7.02 -9.67
C ARG A 55 -5.42 -6.48 -8.41
N LYS A 56 -6.13 -5.62 -7.69
CA LYS A 56 -5.72 -5.15 -6.37
C LYS A 56 -5.89 -6.25 -5.32
N MET A 57 -4.95 -6.33 -4.38
CA MET A 57 -5.07 -7.20 -3.23
C MET A 57 -6.31 -6.84 -2.42
N LYS A 58 -7.05 -7.86 -1.97
CA LYS A 58 -8.13 -7.72 -0.99
C LYS A 58 -7.76 -8.55 0.22
N LEU A 59 -7.77 -7.92 1.40
CA LEU A 59 -7.50 -8.64 2.63
C LEU A 59 -8.72 -9.46 3.03
N LEU A 60 -8.48 -10.69 3.48
CA LEU A 60 -9.50 -11.48 4.16
C LEU A 60 -9.86 -10.82 5.51
N PRO A 61 -11.07 -11.04 6.04
CA PRO A 61 -11.48 -10.49 7.34
C PRO A 61 -10.47 -10.79 8.46
N GLU A 62 -9.94 -12.01 8.51
CA GLU A 62 -8.98 -12.45 9.53
C GLU A 62 -7.61 -11.79 9.35
N GLN A 63 -7.20 -11.56 8.10
CA GLN A 63 -5.97 -10.82 7.80
C GLN A 63 -6.09 -9.36 8.20
N ARG A 64 -7.26 -8.74 7.96
CA ARG A 64 -7.55 -7.38 8.41
C ARG A 64 -7.52 -7.30 9.94
N ALA A 65 -8.19 -8.21 10.63
CA ALA A 65 -8.19 -8.28 12.09
C ALA A 65 -6.78 -8.44 12.66
N PHE A 66 -5.92 -9.23 12.01
CA PHE A 66 -4.51 -9.34 12.39
C PHE A 66 -3.76 -8.01 12.24
N VAL A 67 -3.93 -7.29 11.13
CA VAL A 67 -3.31 -5.96 10.94
C VAL A 67 -3.82 -4.98 11.99
N GLU A 68 -5.12 -4.96 12.29
CA GLU A 68 -5.70 -4.13 13.33
C GLU A 68 -5.12 -4.46 14.72
N ALA A 69 -4.95 -5.74 15.04
CA ALA A 69 -4.36 -6.17 16.30
C ALA A 69 -2.90 -5.74 16.47
N ILE A 70 -2.11 -5.73 15.40
CA ILE A 70 -0.68 -5.37 15.43
C ILE A 70 -0.47 -3.86 15.38
N TYR A 71 -1.17 -3.15 14.49
CA TYR A 71 -0.93 -1.73 14.21
C TYR A 71 -1.93 -0.80 14.90
N GLY A 72 -3.12 -1.29 15.27
CA GLY A 72 -4.18 -0.52 15.92
C GLY A 72 -4.11 -0.55 17.44
N ASN A 73 -3.55 -1.61 18.05
CA ASN A 73 -3.41 -1.71 19.51
C ASN A 73 -2.18 -0.93 19.99
N LEU A 74 -2.39 0.37 20.21
CA LEU A 74 -1.38 1.31 20.69
C LEU A 74 -1.52 1.53 22.20
N ARG A 75 -0.43 1.96 22.84
CA ARG A 75 -0.47 2.49 24.20
C ARG A 75 -1.11 3.88 24.22
N ALA A 76 -1.41 4.39 25.41
CA ALA A 76 -1.98 5.73 25.60
C ALA A 76 -1.10 6.85 25.01
N ASP A 77 0.23 6.64 24.97
CA ASP A 77 1.20 7.54 24.37
C ASP A 77 1.33 7.38 22.83
N GLY A 78 0.49 6.54 22.20
CA GLY A 78 0.51 6.27 20.77
C GLY A 78 1.61 5.30 20.32
N THR A 79 2.45 4.78 21.23
CA THR A 79 3.51 3.82 20.87
C THR A 79 2.96 2.41 20.66
N ARG A 80 3.69 1.58 19.91
CA ARG A 80 3.30 0.18 19.68
C ARG A 80 3.24 -0.60 20.99
N ARG A 81 2.13 -1.31 21.23
CA ARG A 81 1.98 -2.18 22.42
C ARG A 81 2.67 -3.53 22.24
N ARG A 82 2.75 -4.04 21.01
CA ARG A 82 3.37 -5.32 20.66
C ARG A 82 4.62 -5.06 19.80
N ARG A 83 5.69 -5.80 20.08
CA ARG A 83 6.93 -5.77 19.27
C ARG A 83 7.01 -6.91 18.27
N ILE A 84 6.40 -8.05 18.60
CA ILE A 84 6.42 -9.27 17.79
C ILE A 84 4.97 -9.68 17.54
N GLY A 85 4.66 -9.97 16.27
CA GLY A 85 3.41 -10.58 15.84
C GLY A 85 3.69 -11.94 15.23
N ILE A 86 2.98 -12.97 15.69
CA ILE A 86 3.10 -14.33 15.18
C ILE A 86 1.78 -14.66 14.47
N LYS A 87 1.86 -15.23 13.26
CA LYS A 87 0.70 -15.61 12.47
C LYS A 87 0.89 -16.98 11.84
N SER A 88 0.03 -17.90 12.24
CA SER A 88 -0.01 -19.26 11.71
C SER A 88 -1.15 -19.38 10.72
N GLU A 89 -0.86 -19.79 9.48
CA GLU A 89 -1.87 -19.97 8.44
C GLU A 89 -1.60 -21.18 7.54
N PRO A 90 -2.66 -21.91 7.16
CA PRO A 90 -2.57 -23.05 6.26
C PRO A 90 -2.20 -22.64 4.83
N LYS A 91 -2.00 -23.62 3.96
CA LYS A 91 -1.79 -23.40 2.52
C LYS A 91 -3.08 -22.83 1.91
N GLY A 92 -2.95 -21.89 0.97
CA GLY A 92 -4.09 -21.31 0.25
C GLY A 92 -4.62 -19.97 0.80
N ASN A 93 -4.30 -19.60 2.05
CA ASN A 93 -4.84 -18.37 2.69
C ASN A 93 -4.13 -17.06 2.30
N GLY A 94 -3.38 -17.03 1.20
CA GLY A 94 -2.75 -15.79 0.72
C GLY A 94 -1.65 -15.20 1.62
N LYS A 95 -1.10 -15.98 2.57
CA LYS A 95 -0.05 -15.52 3.51
C LYS A 95 1.16 -14.88 2.85
N THR A 96 1.61 -15.40 1.70
CA THR A 96 2.78 -14.87 0.98
C THR A 96 2.54 -13.44 0.50
N GLY A 97 1.35 -13.17 -0.05
CA GLY A 97 0.98 -11.82 -0.50
C GLY A 97 0.90 -10.85 0.68
N LEU A 98 0.28 -11.26 1.78
CA LEU A 98 0.20 -10.46 3.00
C LEU A 98 1.60 -10.11 3.55
N CYS A 99 2.48 -11.11 3.73
CA CYS A 99 3.82 -10.89 4.28
C CYS A 99 4.66 -9.98 3.38
N ALA A 100 4.61 -10.17 2.06
CA ALA A 100 5.31 -9.30 1.12
C ALA A 100 4.77 -7.87 1.15
N GLY A 101 3.45 -7.70 1.22
CA GLY A 101 2.83 -6.39 1.36
C GLY A 101 3.20 -5.68 2.67
N LEU A 102 3.25 -6.41 3.78
CA LEU A 102 3.69 -5.88 5.08
C LEU A 102 5.17 -5.49 5.06
N ALA A 103 6.04 -6.28 4.41
CA ALA A 103 7.44 -5.91 4.24
C ALA A 103 7.59 -4.61 3.43
N LEU A 104 6.87 -4.49 2.31
CA LEU A 104 6.84 -3.26 1.51
C LEU A 104 6.29 -2.06 2.28
N CYS A 105 5.31 -2.30 3.17
CA CYS A 105 4.72 -1.26 4.02
C CYS A 105 5.78 -0.57 4.89
N HIS A 106 6.72 -1.35 5.44
CA HIS A 106 7.83 -0.86 6.27
C HIS A 106 9.03 -0.34 5.47
N LEU A 107 9.13 -0.65 4.17
CA LEU A 107 10.24 -0.19 3.33
C LEU A 107 9.92 1.12 2.60
N ILE A 108 8.70 1.23 2.05
CA ILE A 108 8.31 2.33 1.16
C ILE A 108 6.87 2.80 1.41
N GLY A 109 6.20 2.24 2.41
CA GLY A 109 4.80 2.49 2.70
C GLY A 109 4.60 3.43 3.89
N PRO A 110 3.41 3.41 4.50
CA PRO A 110 3.06 4.29 5.62
C PRO A 110 3.82 4.00 6.92
N GLU A 111 4.61 2.93 6.98
CA GLU A 111 5.41 2.54 8.15
C GLU A 111 6.92 2.71 7.89
N ALA A 112 7.31 3.30 6.75
CA ALA A 112 8.68 3.65 6.42
C ALA A 112 9.15 4.92 7.14
#